data_AF-J8AA62-F1
#
_entry.id   AF-J8AA62-F1
#
_cell.length_a   1.000
_cell.length_b   1.000
_cell.length_c   1.000
_cell.angle_alpha   90.00
_cell.angle_beta   90.00
_cell.angle_gamma   90.00
#
_symmetry.space_group_name_H-M   'P 1'
#
loop_
_entity.id
_entity.type
_entity.pdbx_description
1 polymer ?
#
loop_
_entity_poly.entity_id
_entity_poly.type
_entity_poly.pdbx_seq_one_letter_code
_entity_poly.pdbx_strand_id
1 'polypeptide(L)'
;MTVIDLDQIDAIGLEDKKLKLLIIDYLDWEYEDMHLDVLQEKINNYLVYLEDKQYIKDYGDNFEKKIIDIHFQHGVSENGLKFLNVVSSQLNDTDIFINIHLPE
;
A
#
# COMPACT_ATOMS: atom_id res chain seq x y z
N MET A 1 14.23 -2.09 -5.30
CA MET A 1 12.82 -1.82 -5.59
C MET A 1 12.46 -0.55 -4.89
N THR A 2 11.80 0.34 -5.61
CA THR A 2 11.54 1.70 -5.19
C THR A 2 10.04 2.01 -5.30
N VAL A 3 9.46 2.79 -4.38
CA VAL A 3 8.12 3.40 -4.49
C VAL A 3 7.83 4.09 -5.83
N ILE A 4 8.85 4.57 -6.55
CA ILE A 4 8.70 5.14 -7.91
C ILE A 4 8.54 4.09 -9.02
N ASP A 5 8.78 2.80 -8.74
CA ASP A 5 8.49 1.71 -9.66
C ASP A 5 6.99 1.39 -9.57
N LEU A 6 6.17 2.29 -10.12
CA LEU A 6 4.72 2.33 -9.91
C LEU A 6 4.00 1.05 -10.34
N ASP A 7 4.47 0.38 -11.40
CA ASP A 7 3.85 -0.82 -11.96
C ASP A 7 4.26 -2.12 -11.24
N GLN A 8 5.18 -2.05 -10.26
CA GLN A 8 5.71 -3.22 -9.58
C GLN A 8 5.10 -3.38 -8.18
N ILE A 9 4.61 -4.59 -7.88
CA ILE A 9 4.34 -5.01 -6.51
C ILE A 9 5.68 -5.35 -5.85
N ASP A 10 6.02 -4.69 -4.75
CA ASP A 10 7.35 -4.78 -4.15
C ASP A 10 7.50 -6.14 -3.47
N ALA A 11 6.51 -6.54 -2.66
CA ALA A 11 6.42 -7.92 -2.19
C ALA A 11 4.96 -8.32 -1.93
N ILE A 12 4.72 -9.63 -1.98
CA ILE A 12 3.43 -10.25 -1.68
C ILE A 12 3.67 -11.53 -0.87
N GLY A 13 2.78 -11.81 0.07
CA GLY A 13 2.89 -12.96 0.95
C GLY A 13 1.54 -13.40 1.53
N LEU A 14 1.53 -14.60 2.09
CA LEU A 14 0.38 -15.18 2.78
C LEU A 14 0.68 -15.38 4.25
N GLU A 15 -0.18 -14.85 5.11
CA GLU A 15 -0.09 -15.01 6.56
C GLU A 15 -1.48 -15.20 7.15
N ASP A 16 -1.72 -16.30 7.88
CA ASP A 16 -2.99 -16.56 8.59
C ASP A 16 -4.26 -16.30 7.75
N LYS A 17 -4.29 -16.80 6.51
CA LYS A 17 -5.37 -16.57 5.51
C LYS A 17 -5.58 -15.11 5.10
N LYS A 18 -4.55 -14.29 5.21
CA LYS A 18 -4.55 -12.91 4.72
C LYS A 18 -3.55 -12.81 3.58
N LEU A 19 -3.96 -12.15 2.51
CA LEU A 19 -3.06 -11.74 1.46
C LEU A 19 -2.40 -10.44 1.89
N LYS A 20 -1.08 -10.42 2.03
CA LYS A 20 -0.30 -9.24 2.41
C LYS A 20 0.49 -8.74 1.21
N LEU A 21 0.37 -7.46 0.91
CA LEU A 21 1.16 -6.73 -0.06
C LEU A 21 2.00 -5.71 0.70
N LEU A 22 3.25 -5.53 0.29
CA LEU A 22 4.17 -4.61 0.94
C LEU A 22 4.51 -3.47 -0.03
N ILE A 23 4.41 -2.24 0.45
CA ILE A 23 4.98 -1.04 -0.18
C ILE A 23 6.15 -0.56 0.69
N ILE A 24 7.32 -0.39 0.08
CA ILE A 24 8.48 0.21 0.76
C ILE A 24 8.68 1.63 0.25
N ASP A 25 8.41 2.60 1.10
CA ASP A 25 8.56 4.02 0.81
C ASP A 25 9.87 4.56 1.39
N TYR A 26 10.83 4.86 0.52
CA TYR A 26 12.14 5.40 0.87
C TYR A 26 12.26 6.90 0.61
N LEU A 27 11.20 7.55 0.09
CA LEU A 27 11.24 8.99 -0.20
C LEU A 27 11.17 9.77 1.09
N ASP A 28 11.97 10.84 1.16
CA ASP A 28 11.83 11.86 2.19
C ASP A 28 10.74 12.87 1.80
N TRP A 29 10.36 13.69 2.77
CA TRP A 29 9.26 14.66 2.62
C TRP A 29 9.76 16.06 2.26
N GLU A 30 10.96 16.20 1.66
CA GLU A 30 11.47 17.51 1.23
C GLU A 30 10.56 18.14 0.17
N TYR A 31 10.03 17.31 -0.75
CA TYR A 31 9.10 17.70 -1.80
C TYR A 31 7.74 17.02 -1.59
N GLU A 32 7.03 17.44 -0.54
CA GLU A 32 5.78 16.82 -0.08
C GLU A 32 4.73 16.61 -1.18
N ASP A 33 4.45 17.62 -2.01
CA ASP A 33 3.42 17.50 -3.06
C ASP A 33 3.75 16.39 -4.06
N MET A 34 5.02 16.30 -4.48
CA MET A 34 5.49 15.26 -5.40
C MET A 34 5.44 13.89 -4.75
N HIS A 35 5.83 13.80 -3.47
CA HIS A 35 5.76 12.54 -2.73
C HIS A 35 4.31 12.06 -2.59
N LEU A 36 3.38 12.95 -2.26
CA LEU A 36 1.95 12.63 -2.18
C LEU A 36 1.41 12.08 -3.51
N ASP A 37 1.77 12.71 -4.64
CA ASP A 37 1.36 12.25 -5.96
C ASP A 37 1.86 10.82 -6.25
N VAL A 38 3.15 10.57 -5.98
CA VAL A 38 3.78 9.25 -6.17
C VAL A 38 3.16 8.19 -5.27
N LEU A 39 2.96 8.51 -3.99
CA LEU A 39 2.38 7.58 -3.02
C LEU A 39 0.92 7.24 -3.39
N GLN A 40 0.15 8.22 -3.85
CA GLN A 40 -1.21 8.01 -4.33
C GLN A 40 -1.24 7.07 -5.54
N GLU A 41 -0.39 7.31 -6.54
CA GLU A 41 -0.31 6.48 -7.73
C GLU A 41 0.11 5.04 -7.39
N LYS A 42 1.10 4.89 -6.49
CA LYS A 42 1.55 3.57 -6.02
C LYS A 42 0.44 2.80 -5.32
N ILE A 43 -0.29 3.43 -4.40
CA ILE A 43 -1.43 2.79 -3.72
C ILE A 43 -2.52 2.41 -4.72
N ASN A 44 -2.85 3.30 -5.67
CA ASN A 44 -3.85 3.02 -6.69
C ASN A 44 -3.48 1.78 -7.54
N ASN A 45 -2.22 1.64 -7.92
CA ASN A 45 -1.77 0.47 -8.68
C ASN A 45 -1.91 -0.84 -7.88
N TYR A 46 -1.70 -0.80 -6.56
CA TYR A 46 -1.92 -1.95 -5.69
C TYR A 46 -3.41 -2.28 -5.56
N LEU A 47 -4.27 -1.26 -5.47
CA LEU A 47 -5.71 -1.45 -5.47
C LEU A 47 -6.19 -2.08 -6.79
N VAL A 48 -5.74 -1.57 -7.94
CA VAL A 48 -6.04 -2.16 -9.27
C VAL A 48 -5.58 -3.61 -9.35
N TYR A 49 -4.37 -3.93 -8.88
CA TYR A 49 -3.87 -5.30 -8.84
C TYR A 49 -4.78 -6.24 -8.01
N LEU A 50 -5.31 -5.76 -6.89
CA LEU A 50 -6.23 -6.50 -6.03
C LEU A 50 -7.64 -6.62 -6.66
N GLU A 51 -8.16 -5.54 -7.25
CA GLU A 51 -9.47 -5.50 -7.91
C GLU A 51 -9.52 -6.42 -9.14
N ASP A 52 -8.47 -6.40 -9.96
CA ASP A 52 -8.30 -7.27 -11.12
C ASP A 52 -7.98 -8.73 -10.74
N LYS A 53 -7.81 -9.01 -9.44
CA LYS A 53 -7.53 -10.34 -8.88
C LYS A 53 -6.29 -10.99 -9.49
N GLN A 54 -5.28 -10.20 -9.84
CA GLN A 54 -4.09 -10.67 -10.55
C GLN A 54 -3.27 -11.69 -9.74
N TYR A 55 -3.46 -11.73 -8.41
CA TYR A 55 -2.83 -12.67 -7.49
C TYR A 55 -3.37 -14.10 -7.55
N ILE A 56 -4.56 -14.34 -8.12
CA ILE A 56 -5.24 -15.65 -8.04
C ILE A 56 -4.42 -16.78 -8.64
N LYS A 57 -3.71 -16.51 -9.74
CA LYS A 57 -2.90 -17.52 -10.44
C LYS A 57 -1.77 -18.08 -9.57
N ASP A 58 -1.23 -17.27 -8.67
CA ASP A 58 -0.05 -17.59 -7.87
C ASP A 58 -0.43 -18.00 -6.44
N TYR A 59 -1.48 -17.39 -5.87
CA TYR A 59 -1.84 -17.53 -4.45
C TYR A 59 -3.23 -18.15 -4.22
N GLY A 60 -4.10 -18.20 -5.23
CA GLY A 60 -5.52 -18.53 -5.08
C GLY A 60 -6.37 -17.35 -4.57
N ASP A 61 -7.61 -17.60 -4.17
CA ASP A 61 -8.55 -16.57 -3.66
C ASP A 61 -9.16 -16.94 -2.29
N ASN A 62 -8.50 -17.83 -1.54
CA ASN A 62 -9.00 -18.35 -0.25
C ASN A 62 -8.44 -17.52 0.93
N PHE A 63 -8.69 -16.21 0.92
CA PHE A 63 -8.28 -15.31 1.99
C PHE A 63 -9.49 -14.64 2.64
N GLU A 64 -9.36 -14.31 3.92
CA GLU A 64 -10.40 -13.60 4.67
C GLU A 64 -10.27 -12.08 4.51
N LYS A 65 -9.04 -11.59 4.29
CA LYS A 65 -8.71 -10.16 4.15
C LYS A 65 -7.50 -9.94 3.25
N LYS A 66 -7.42 -8.76 2.67
CA LYS A 66 -6.26 -8.26 1.92
C LYS A 66 -5.66 -7.09 2.69
N ILE A 67 -4.35 -7.07 2.87
CA ILE A 67 -3.65 -6.05 3.64
C ILE A 67 -2.56 -5.45 2.75
N ILE A 68 -2.50 -4.13 2.70
CA ILE A 68 -1.39 -3.37 2.15
C ILE A 68 -0.61 -2.80 3.34
N ASP A 69 0.56 -3.37 3.62
CA ASP A 69 1.50 -2.86 4.60
C ASP A 69 2.39 -1.80 3.92
N ILE A 70 2.39 -0.56 4.42
CA ILE A 70 3.24 0.53 3.91
C ILE A 70 4.32 0.83 4.94
N HIS A 71 5.57 0.62 4.57
CA HIS A 71 6.74 0.84 5.41
C HIS A 71 7.48 2.09 4.96
N PHE A 72 7.47 3.12 5.80
CA PHE A 72 8.17 4.37 5.54
C PHE A 72 9.59 4.31 6.12
N GLN A 73 10.58 4.71 5.33
CA GLN A 73 11.96 4.91 5.77
C GLN A 73 12.12 6.22 6.56
N HIS A 74 11.29 7.22 6.25
CA HIS A 74 11.30 8.55 6.86
C HIS A 74 9.99 8.81 7.60
N GLY A 75 10.01 9.75 8.56
CA GLY A 75 8.79 10.18 9.23
C GLY A 75 7.80 10.80 8.25
N VAL A 76 6.52 10.44 8.35
CA VAL A 76 5.45 10.91 7.46
C VAL A 76 4.98 12.30 7.88
N SER A 77 4.74 13.18 6.90
CA SER A 77 4.22 14.53 7.18
C SER A 77 2.76 14.50 7.66
N GLU A 78 2.27 15.61 8.23
CA GLU A 78 0.86 15.71 8.62
C GLU A 78 -0.10 15.51 7.45
N ASN A 79 0.27 16.02 6.27
CA ASN A 79 -0.56 15.90 5.07
C ASN A 79 -0.52 14.46 4.53
N GLY A 80 0.63 13.80 4.58
CA GLY A 80 0.76 12.37 4.31
C GLY A 80 -0.15 11.51 5.19
N LEU A 81 -0.15 11.75 6.51
CA LEU A 81 -1.02 11.03 7.43
C LEU A 81 -2.51 11.31 7.17
N LYS A 82 -2.89 12.56 6.88
CA LYS A 82 -4.27 12.91 6.49
C LYS A 82 -4.69 12.17 5.23
N PHE A 83 -3.83 12.15 4.22
CA PHE A 83 -4.06 11.41 2.98
C PHE A 83 -4.29 9.91 3.24
N LEU A 84 -3.39 9.25 3.99
CA LEU A 84 -3.51 7.83 4.30
C LEU A 84 -4.78 7.49 5.11
N ASN A 85 -5.22 8.38 6.00
CA ASN A 85 -6.47 8.24 6.73
C ASN A 85 -7.71 8.34 5.81
N VAL A 86 -7.67 9.23 4.81
CA VAL A 86 -8.73 9.35 3.81
C VAL A 86 -8.80 8.09 2.97
N VAL A 87 -7.67 7.59 2.47
CA VAL A 87 -7.60 6.33 1.69
C VAL A 87 -8.15 5.17 2.53
N SER A 88 -7.68 5.02 3.77
CA SER A 88 -8.16 3.95 4.66
C SER A 88 -9.67 4.03 4.88
N SER A 89 -10.21 5.24 5.00
CA SER A 89 -11.65 5.46 5.20
C SER A 89 -12.47 5.11 3.95
N GLN A 90 -11.93 5.33 2.75
CA GLN A 90 -12.57 4.93 1.49
C GLN A 90 -12.64 3.41 1.33
N LEU A 91 -11.73 2.67 1.97
CA LEU A 91 -11.66 1.20 1.92
C LEU A 91 -12.50 0.51 3.01
N ASN A 92 -13.16 1.25 3.91
CA ASN A 92 -13.90 0.69 5.05
C ASN A 92 -15.00 -0.32 4.68
N ASP A 93 -15.61 -0.18 3.49
CA ASP A 93 -16.66 -1.07 3.00
C ASP A 93 -16.10 -2.25 2.16
N THR A 94 -14.78 -2.40 2.10
CA THR A 94 -14.08 -3.45 1.36
C THR A 94 -13.42 -4.46 2.29
N ASP A 95 -12.83 -5.52 1.74
CA ASP A 95 -11.98 -6.45 2.49
C ASP A 95 -10.48 -6.10 2.44
N ILE A 96 -10.16 -4.87 1.99
CA ILE A 96 -8.81 -4.32 1.86
C ILE A 96 -8.53 -3.40 3.04
N PHE A 97 -7.37 -3.58 3.67
CA PHE A 97 -6.92 -2.79 4.82
C PHE A 97 -5.53 -2.22 4.56
N ILE A 98 -5.28 -1.00 5.04
CA ILE A 98 -3.95 -0.38 5.00
C ILE A 98 -3.37 -0.34 6.41
N ASN A 99 -2.13 -0.81 6.55
CA ASN A 99 -1.34 -0.66 7.77
C ASN A 99 -0.15 0.26 7.48
N ILE A 100 0.13 1.17 8.41
CA ILE A 100 1.20 2.15 8.28
C ILE A 100 2.28 1.80 9.30
N HIS A 101 3.51 1.61 8.83
CA HIS A 101 4.69 1.32 9.64
C HIS A 101 5.66 2.49 9.49
N LEU A 102 5.92 3.18 10.59
CA LEU A 102 6.84 4.33 10.66
C LEU A 102 8.22 3.85 11.14
N PRO A 103 9.30 4.58 10.81
CA PRO A 103 10.63 4.26 11.35
C PRO A 103 10.64 4.43 12.88
N GLU A 104 11.41 3.58 13.57
CA GLU A 104 11.63 3.65 15.04
C GLU A 104 12.44 4.89 15.47
#